data_AF-A0A6I5CV24-F1
#
_entry.id   AF-A0A6I5CV24-F1
#
_cell.length_a   1.000
_cell.length_b   1.000
_cell.length_c   1.000
_cell.angle_alpha   90.00
_cell.angle_beta   90.00
_cell.angle_gamma   90.00
#
_symmetry.space_group_name_H-M   'P 1'
#
loop_
_entity.id
_entity.type
_entity.pdbx_description
1 polymer ?
#
loop_
_entity_poly.entity_id
_entity_poly.type
_entity_poly.pdbx_seq_one_letter_code
_entity_poly.pdbx_strand_id
1 'polypeptide(L)'
;MLGGRQAGERHIIGSRTSDRDVFEYALLRIVPRIERGECLNAGVLVYCRAKVYVGARTHLDEARLRALDPDADVAGVRAALAAVEGVCAGGAA
;
A
#
# COMPACT_ATOMS: atom_id res chain seq x y z
N MET A 1 37.89 -22.64 -31.00
CA MET A 1 37.64 -22.86 -29.56
C MET A 1 36.43 -22.00 -29.20
N LEU A 2 35.17 -22.48 -29.28
CA LEU A 2 34.46 -23.22 -28.20
C LEU A 2 34.89 -22.67 -26.83
N GLY A 3 34.12 -21.88 -26.07
CA GLY A 3 32.69 -21.96 -25.78
C GLY A 3 32.51 -22.49 -24.35
N GLY A 4 31.72 -21.82 -23.51
CA GLY A 4 31.24 -22.34 -22.22
C GLY A 4 31.45 -21.36 -21.05
N ARG A 5 30.46 -20.54 -20.67
CA ARG A 5 29.27 -20.85 -19.85
C ARG A 5 29.56 -20.94 -18.34
N GLN A 6 29.10 -19.90 -17.64
CA GLN A 6 28.18 -19.97 -16.50
C GLN A 6 28.49 -21.06 -15.46
N ALA A 7 29.20 -20.68 -14.40
CA ALA A 7 29.00 -21.26 -13.08
C ALA A 7 27.75 -20.57 -12.49
N GLY A 8 26.67 -21.24 -12.10
CA GLY A 8 26.57 -22.60 -11.61
C GLY A 8 26.42 -22.61 -10.10
N GLU A 9 25.47 -21.84 -9.54
CA GLU A 9 24.94 -22.12 -8.20
C GLU A 9 23.52 -22.63 -8.31
N ARG A 10 23.38 -23.86 -7.84
CA ARG A 10 22.23 -24.74 -8.01
C ARG A 10 21.23 -24.42 -6.91
N HIS A 11 19.99 -24.12 -7.27
CA HIS A 11 18.87 -24.37 -6.38
C HIS A 11 17.77 -25.11 -7.16
N ILE A 12 17.78 -26.44 -7.03
CA ILE A 12 16.74 -27.32 -7.55
C ILE A 12 16.13 -28.04 -6.35
N ILE A 13 15.10 -27.46 -5.72
CA ILE A 13 14.00 -28.22 -5.09
C ILE A 13 12.73 -27.34 -5.11
N GLY A 14 11.74 -27.69 -5.95
CA GLY A 14 10.39 -27.09 -5.88
C GLY A 14 9.77 -26.70 -7.23
N SER A 15 9.30 -27.68 -8.00
CA SER A 15 8.08 -27.64 -8.84
C SER A 15 7.66 -26.28 -9.43
N ARG A 16 7.86 -26.06 -10.75
CA ARG A 16 7.25 -24.97 -11.56
C ARG A 16 6.88 -23.74 -10.72
N THR A 17 7.86 -22.98 -10.27
CA THR A 17 7.62 -21.73 -9.54
C THR A 17 7.08 -20.70 -10.52
N SER A 18 5.77 -20.76 -10.74
CA SER A 18 4.89 -19.68 -11.17
C SER A 18 5.55 -18.32 -11.08
N ASP A 19 5.50 -17.57 -12.18
CA ASP A 19 5.84 -16.16 -12.36
C ASP A 19 5.07 -15.28 -11.36
N ARG A 20 5.41 -15.37 -10.07
CA ARG A 20 4.75 -14.70 -8.94
C ARG A 20 5.67 -13.61 -8.43
N ASP A 21 5.28 -12.37 -8.72
CA ASP A 21 5.93 -11.19 -8.17
C ASP A 21 5.53 -10.96 -6.71
N VAL A 22 6.47 -10.45 -5.91
CA VAL A 22 6.22 -10.07 -4.51
C VAL A 22 5.53 -8.71 -4.46
N PHE A 23 4.45 -8.63 -3.68
CA PHE A 23 3.75 -7.40 -3.37
C PHE A 23 3.90 -7.10 -1.87
N GLU A 24 4.28 -5.87 -1.58
CA GLU A 24 4.29 -5.31 -0.23
C GLU A 24 3.05 -4.45 -0.04
N TYR A 25 2.51 -4.41 1.17
CA TYR A 25 1.35 -3.57 1.47
C TYR A 25 1.50 -2.85 2.79
N ALA A 26 0.88 -1.67 2.88
CA ALA A 26 0.77 -0.89 4.09
C ALA A 26 -0.68 -0.43 4.27
N LEU A 27 -1.16 -0.45 5.52
CA LEU A 27 -2.48 0.06 5.86
C LEU A 27 -2.42 1.58 6.08
N LEU A 28 -3.34 2.30 5.45
CA LEU A 28 -3.61 3.70 5.75
C LEU A 28 -4.62 3.74 6.90
N ARG A 29 -4.25 4.41 7.99
CA ARG A 29 -5.08 4.52 9.18
C ARG A 29 -5.30 5.98 9.55
N ILE A 30 -6.53 6.30 9.92
CA ILE A 30 -6.89 7.61 10.46
C ILE A 30 -6.88 7.49 11.97
N VAL A 31 -6.24 8.46 12.62
CA VAL A 31 -6.20 8.63 14.07
C VAL A 31 -6.87 9.97 14.35
N PRO A 32 -8.19 10.01 14.60
CA PRO A 32 -8.89 11.27 14.77
C PRO A 32 -8.46 12.01 16.04
N ARG A 33 -8.08 11.26 17.08
CA ARG A 33 -7.62 11.81 18.36
C ARG A 33 -6.46 11.00 18.92
N ILE A 34 -5.28 11.61 18.93
CA ILE A 34 -4.01 10.94 19.24
C ILE A 34 -3.98 10.47 20.69
N GLU A 35 -4.56 11.25 21.60
CA GLU A 35 -4.56 11.02 23.04
C GLU A 35 -5.36 9.78 23.44
N ARG A 36 -6.38 9.42 22.64
CA ARG A 36 -7.21 8.21 22.87
C ARG A 36 -6.60 6.96 22.23
N GLY A 37 -5.65 7.10 21.32
CA GLY A 37 -5.01 5.99 20.62
C GLY A 37 -5.96 5.21 19.68
N GLU A 38 -7.14 5.76 19.39
CA GLU A 38 -8.13 5.13 18.53
C GLU A 38 -7.76 5.33 17.06
N CYS A 39 -7.95 4.29 16.24
CA CYS A 39 -7.74 4.38 14.81
C CYS A 39 -8.76 3.57 14.02
N LEU A 40 -9.01 4.00 12.78
CA LEU A 40 -9.75 3.23 11.80
C LEU A 40 -8.93 3.04 10.51
N ASN A 41 -9.13 1.90 9.85
CA ASN A 41 -8.55 1.66 8.54
C ASN A 41 -9.28 2.51 7.49
N ALA A 42 -8.50 3.15 6.64
CA ALA A 42 -8.97 4.10 5.63
C ALA A 42 -8.48 3.76 4.22
N GLY A 43 -7.63 2.75 4.08
CA GLY A 43 -7.13 2.30 2.79
C GLY A 43 -5.95 1.37 2.89
N VAL A 44 -5.42 1.01 1.71
CA VAL A 44 -4.24 0.19 1.55
C VAL A 44 -3.36 0.78 0.45
N LEU A 45 -2.06 0.80 0.69
CA LEU A 45 -1.03 1.03 -0.32
C LEU A 45 -0.43 -0.31 -0.69
N VAL A 46 -0.24 -0.55 -1.98
CA VAL A 46 0.36 -1.75 -2.54
C VAL A 46 1.53 -1.35 -3.42
N TYR A 47 2.68 -1.98 -3.20
CA TYR A 47 3.91 -1.74 -3.93
C TYR A 47 4.47 -3.06 -4.47
N CYS A 48 4.98 -3.03 -5.70
CA CYS A 48 5.70 -4.15 -6.30
C CYS A 48 6.89 -3.64 -7.10
N ARG A 49 8.09 -3.96 -6.62
CA ARG A 49 9.35 -3.55 -7.27
C ARG A 49 9.50 -4.18 -8.66
N ALA A 50 9.21 -5.46 -8.80
CA ALA A 50 9.37 -6.20 -10.06
C ALA A 50 8.50 -5.60 -11.19
N LYS A 51 7.32 -5.08 -10.83
CA LYS A 51 6.39 -4.44 -11.76
C LYS A 51 6.52 -2.92 -11.86
N VAL A 52 7.45 -2.31 -11.11
CA VAL A 52 7.56 -0.84 -10.96
C VAL A 52 6.19 -0.22 -10.67
N TYR A 53 5.46 -0.84 -9.75
CA TYR A 53 4.07 -0.50 -9.46
C TYR A 53 3.92 0.02 -8.04
N VAL A 54 3.20 1.11 -7.89
CA VAL A 54 2.63 1.58 -6.63
C VAL A 54 1.18 1.96 -6.88
N GLY A 55 0.32 1.65 -5.92
CA GLY A 55 -1.09 2.02 -5.99
C GLY A 55 -1.68 2.15 -4.59
N ALA A 56 -2.61 3.06 -4.42
CA ALA A 56 -3.40 3.18 -3.21
C ALA A 56 -4.89 3.07 -3.52
N ARG A 57 -5.63 2.44 -2.60
CA ARG A 57 -7.09 2.45 -2.60
C ARG A 57 -7.56 2.85 -1.21
N THR A 58 -8.40 3.87 -1.16
CA THR A 58 -8.90 4.47 0.06
C THR A 58 -10.41 4.37 0.12
N HIS A 59 -10.93 4.28 1.34
CA HIS A 59 -12.33 4.29 1.65
C HIS A 59 -12.51 4.95 3.01
N LEU A 60 -13.31 6.01 3.06
CA LEU A 60 -13.62 6.71 4.30
C LEU A 60 -15.06 6.41 4.74
N ASP A 61 -15.19 5.71 5.86
CA ASP A 61 -16.46 5.59 6.59
C ASP A 61 -16.61 6.80 7.52
N GLU A 62 -17.37 7.80 7.08
CA GLU A 62 -17.58 9.03 7.84
C GLU A 62 -18.33 8.80 9.15
N ALA A 63 -19.26 7.84 9.18
CA ALA A 63 -20.04 7.53 10.37
C ALA A 63 -19.13 6.93 11.44
N ARG A 64 -18.22 6.03 11.05
CA ARG A 64 -17.23 5.45 11.96
C ARG A 64 -16.21 6.49 12.43
N LEU A 65 -15.77 7.38 11.55
CA LEU A 65 -14.88 8.48 11.94
C LEU A 65 -15.55 9.38 12.99
N ARG A 66 -16.78 9.82 12.75
CA ARG A 66 -17.54 10.66 13.70
C ARG A 66 -17.93 9.94 14.99
N ALA A 67 -18.07 8.62 14.95
CA ALA A 67 -18.29 7.82 16.16
C ALA A 67 -17.06 7.80 17.07
N LEU A 68 -15.84 7.89 16.52
CA LEU A 68 -14.59 7.99 17.29
C LEU A 68 -14.33 9.43 17.76
N ASP A 69 -14.58 10.42 16.89
CA ASP A 69 -14.48 11.83 17.25
C ASP A 69 -15.57 12.64 16.52
N PRO A 70 -16.60 13.14 17.23
CA PRO A 70 -17.69 13.91 16.64
C PRO A 70 -17.23 15.16 15.88
N ASP A 71 -16.09 15.74 16.28
CA ASP A 71 -15.54 16.98 15.73
C ASP A 71 -14.50 16.72 14.63
N ALA A 72 -14.31 15.47 14.20
CA ALA A 72 -13.34 15.12 13.17
C ALA A 72 -13.58 15.85 11.84
N ASP A 73 -12.51 16.42 11.27
CA ASP A 73 -12.54 17.05 9.95
C ASP A 73 -12.59 15.99 8.83
N VAL A 74 -13.80 15.57 8.51
CA VAL A 74 -14.08 14.62 7.43
C VAL A 74 -13.57 15.11 6.08
N ALA A 75 -13.66 16.41 5.81
CA ALA A 75 -13.26 16.98 4.52
C ALA A 75 -11.74 16.96 4.36
N GLY A 76 -11.00 17.37 5.39
CA GLY A 76 -9.55 17.28 5.43
C GLY A 76 -9.03 15.85 5.31
N VAL A 77 -9.67 14.90 6.01
CA VAL A 77 -9.33 13.48 5.89
C VAL A 77 -9.56 12.96 4.46
N ARG A 78 -10.69 13.31 3.84
CA ARG A 78 -10.98 12.94 2.46
C ARG A 78 -9.96 13.51 1.48
N ALA A 79 -9.59 14.78 1.66
CA ALA A 79 -8.56 15.43 0.84
C ALA A 79 -7.20 14.74 1.00
N ALA A 80 -6.79 14.39 2.22
CA ALA A 80 -5.55 13.68 2.47
C ALA A 80 -5.53 12.28 1.82
N LEU A 81 -6.62 11.52 1.93
CA LEU A 81 -6.74 10.21 1.28
C LEU A 81 -6.68 10.33 -0.25
N ALA A 82 -7.36 11.33 -0.84
CA ALA A 82 -7.31 11.60 -2.26
C ALA A 82 -5.90 12.00 -2.74
N ALA A 83 -5.16 12.77 -1.93
CA ALA A 83 -3.77 13.11 -2.22
C ALA A 83 -2.87 11.85 -2.26
N VAL A 84 -3.06 10.90 -1.33
CA VAL A 84 -2.32 9.63 -1.34
C VAL A 84 -2.60 8.83 -2.61
N GLU A 85 -3.86 8.75 -3.05
CA GLU A 85 -4.20 8.10 -4.32
C GLU A 85 -3.60 8.83 -5.52
N GLY A 86 -3.64 10.17 -5.52
CA GLY A 86 -3.09 11.02 -6.57
C GLY A 86 -1.57 10.84 -6.74
N VAL A 87 -0.82 10.84 -5.63
CA VAL A 87 0.64 10.60 -5.64
C VAL A 87 0.95 9.20 -6.16
N CYS A 88 0.21 8.17 -5.74
CA CYS A 88 0.42 6.81 -6.24
C CYS A 88 0.07 6.66 -7.72
N ALA A 89 -0.86 7.47 -8.24
CA ALA A 89 -1.21 7.50 -9.67
C ALA A 89 -0.20 8.29 -10.53
N GLY A 90 0.88 8.82 -9.94
CA GLY A 90 1.90 9.62 -10.63
C GLY A 90 1.58 11.12 -10.70
N GLY A 91 0.62 11.61 -9.91
CA GLY A 91 0.36 13.03 -9.72
C GLY A 91 1.39 13.71 -8.82
N ALA A 92 1.46 15.05 -8.90
CA ALA A 92 2.24 15.85 -7.95
C ALA A 92 1.53 15.88 -6.59
N ALA A 93 2.33 15.83 -5.51
CA ALA A 93 1.87 16.00 -4.14
C ALA A 93 1.58 17.48 -3.82
#